data_AF-A0A929F3M9-F1
#
_entry.id   AF-A0A929F3M9-F1
#
_cell.length_a   1.000
_cell.length_b   1.000
_cell.length_c   1.000
_cell.angle_alpha   90.00
_cell.angle_beta   90.00
_cell.angle_gamma   90.00
#
_symmetry.space_group_name_H-M   'P 1'
#
loop_
_entity.id
_entity.type
_entity.pdbx_description
1 polymer ?
#
loop_
_entity_poly.entity_id
_entity_poly.type
_entity_poly.pdbx_seq_one_letter_code
_entity_poly.pdbx_strand_id
1 'polypeptide(L)'
;GDSTFFHAGIPALINAVHNNHKFTLVILDNGTTAMTGNQPHPGVDTTPMGVDTTQLSIESMVRGCGVEHVQVVNPLQVKKSIEAAKVSKDFDGISVIISKELCPLYARAIKKAKKARPFYVNQDKCKQHLDCINLLACPAMYIDDGKTMINEVFCIGCTVCAQVCPENAILPLKKLA
;
A
#
# COMPACT_ATOMS: atom_id res chain seq x y z
N GLY A 1 -9.58 -1.09 4.97
CA GLY A 1 -8.79 -2.20 4.40
C GLY A 1 -9.71 -3.19 3.74
N ASP A 2 -9.14 -4.15 3.02
CA ASP A 2 -9.78 -5.35 2.48
C ASP A 2 -10.72 -6.06 3.47
N SER A 3 -10.23 -6.47 4.63
CA SER A 3 -11.02 -7.16 5.68
C SER A 3 -12.27 -6.36 6.08
N THR A 4 -12.12 -5.06 6.34
CA THR A 4 -13.24 -4.15 6.64
C THR A 4 -14.21 -4.05 5.46
N PHE A 5 -13.70 -4.02 4.23
CA PHE A 5 -14.53 -3.95 3.05
C PHE A 5 -15.43 -5.19 2.93
N PHE A 6 -14.87 -6.39 3.12
CA PHE A 6 -15.64 -7.63 3.17
C PHE A 6 -16.63 -7.67 4.34
N HIS A 7 -16.23 -7.18 5.51
CA HIS A 7 -17.06 -7.26 6.72
C HIS A 7 -18.25 -6.31 6.70
N ALA A 8 -18.07 -5.06 6.26
CA ALA A 8 -19.10 -4.03 6.36
C ALA A 8 -19.10 -3.01 5.22
N GLY A 9 -18.10 -3.02 4.33
CA GLY A 9 -17.99 -2.04 3.24
C GLY A 9 -18.93 -2.31 2.07
N ILE A 10 -19.23 -3.57 1.77
CA ILE A 10 -20.05 -3.95 0.61
C ILE A 10 -21.48 -3.36 0.68
N PRO A 11 -22.25 -3.49 1.79
CA PRO A 11 -23.59 -2.89 1.85
C PRO A 11 -23.56 -1.36 1.70
N ALA A 12 -22.55 -0.69 2.26
CA ALA A 12 -22.39 0.75 2.13
C ALA A 12 -22.08 1.17 0.68
N LEU A 13 -21.27 0.39 -0.04
CA LEU A 13 -20.98 0.64 -1.46
C LEU A 13 -22.23 0.49 -2.33
N ILE A 14 -23.04 -0.55 -2.11
CA ILE A 14 -24.30 -0.74 -2.84
C ILE A 14 -25.24 0.44 -2.63
N ASN A 15 -25.41 0.87 -1.37
CA ASN A 15 -26.24 2.05 -1.05
C ASN A 15 -25.71 3.32 -1.74
N ALA A 16 -24.39 3.51 -1.75
CA ALA A 16 -23.78 4.65 -2.41
C ALA A 16 -24.07 4.67 -3.92
N VAL A 17 -23.91 3.51 -4.58
CA VAL A 17 -24.22 3.36 -6.02
C VAL A 17 -25.69 3.64 -6.27
N HIS A 18 -26.59 3.03 -5.50
CA HIS A 18 -28.04 3.24 -5.62
C HIS A 18 -28.46 4.71 -5.50
N ASN A 19 -27.80 5.45 -4.61
CA ASN A 19 -28.11 6.86 -4.33
C ASN A 19 -27.27 7.86 -5.14
N ASN A 20 -26.51 7.41 -6.15
CA ASN A 20 -25.67 8.25 -7.01
C ASN A 20 -24.73 9.18 -6.22
N HIS A 21 -24.14 8.69 -5.12
CA HIS A 21 -23.19 9.46 -4.34
C HIS A 21 -21.91 9.76 -5.13
N LYS A 22 -21.22 10.85 -4.79
CA LYS A 22 -20.01 11.30 -5.49
C LYS A 22 -18.83 11.33 -4.54
N PHE A 23 -18.05 10.26 -4.53
CA PHE A 23 -16.83 10.17 -3.72
C PHE A 23 -15.86 9.14 -4.28
N THR A 24 -14.61 9.23 -3.83
CA THR A 24 -13.59 8.21 -4.07
C THR A 24 -13.49 7.28 -2.86
N LEU A 25 -13.73 5.98 -3.05
CA LEU A 25 -13.43 4.94 -2.07
C LEU A 25 -12.03 4.39 -2.32
N VAL A 26 -11.17 4.40 -1.30
CA VAL A 26 -9.85 3.77 -1.38
C VAL A 26 -9.83 2.50 -0.53
N ILE A 27 -9.66 1.35 -1.18
CA ILE A 27 -9.56 0.05 -0.54
C ILE A 27 -8.09 -0.34 -0.48
N LEU A 28 -7.56 -0.48 0.73
CA LEU A 28 -6.21 -0.99 0.99
C LEU A 28 -6.26 -2.51 1.04
N ASP A 29 -5.92 -3.15 -0.09
CA ASP A 29 -5.88 -4.61 -0.26
C ASP A 29 -4.47 -5.11 0.08
N ASN A 30 -4.29 -5.56 1.33
CA ASN A 30 -2.99 -6.02 1.83
C ASN A 30 -2.91 -7.54 2.00
N GLY A 31 -4.00 -8.24 1.64
CA GLY A 31 -4.10 -9.68 1.61
C GLY A 31 -4.26 -10.34 2.98
N THR A 32 -4.61 -9.58 4.03
CA THR A 32 -4.84 -10.12 5.39
C THR A 32 -5.52 -9.13 6.34
N THR A 33 -6.00 -9.58 7.50
CA THR A 33 -6.42 -8.68 8.59
C THR A 33 -5.22 -8.27 9.44
N ALA A 34 -4.40 -7.34 8.93
CA ALA A 34 -3.08 -7.02 9.51
C ALA A 34 -3.13 -6.56 10.98
N MET A 35 -4.06 -5.67 11.33
CA MET A 35 -4.10 -5.02 12.66
C MET A 35 -4.42 -5.98 13.81
N THR A 36 -5.15 -7.06 13.56
CA THR A 36 -5.63 -7.95 14.61
C THR A 36 -4.84 -9.26 14.70
N GLY A 37 -3.78 -9.44 13.89
CA GLY A 37 -2.96 -10.65 13.93
C GLY A 37 -3.09 -11.57 12.71
N ASN A 38 -3.32 -10.99 11.53
CA ASN A 38 -3.37 -11.69 10.23
C ASN A 38 -4.50 -12.72 10.12
N GLN A 39 -5.67 -12.45 10.69
CA GLN A 39 -6.84 -13.31 10.52
C GLN A 39 -7.24 -13.39 9.04
N PRO A 40 -7.60 -14.58 8.54
CA PRO A 40 -8.10 -14.73 7.19
C PRO A 40 -9.45 -14.04 7.05
N HIS A 41 -9.72 -13.53 5.85
CA HIS A 41 -10.99 -13.00 5.40
C HIS A 41 -11.21 -13.47 3.94
N PRO A 42 -12.39 -13.27 3.33
CA PRO A 42 -12.69 -13.86 2.02
C PRO A 42 -11.78 -13.44 0.85
N GLY A 43 -10.96 -12.40 1.03
CA GLY A 43 -10.00 -11.92 0.01
C GLY A 43 -8.60 -12.52 0.13
N VAL A 44 -8.33 -13.34 1.15
CA VAL A 44 -7.02 -13.93 1.40
C VAL A 44 -6.82 -15.17 0.54
N ASP A 45 -5.63 -15.30 -0.06
CA ASP A 45 -5.16 -16.59 -0.60
C ASP A 45 -4.82 -17.51 0.57
N THR A 46 -5.67 -18.50 0.84
CA THR A 46 -5.51 -19.47 1.93
C THR A 46 -4.67 -20.69 1.54
N THR A 47 -4.21 -20.78 0.28
CA THR A 47 -3.35 -21.88 -0.20
C THR A 47 -2.11 -22.07 0.69
N PRO A 48 -1.38 -21.01 1.11
CA PRO A 48 -0.23 -21.16 2.02
C PRO A 48 -0.57 -21.70 3.42
N MET A 49 -1.85 -21.66 3.82
CA MET A 49 -2.35 -22.19 5.08
C MET A 49 -2.82 -23.66 4.96
N GLY A 50 -2.80 -24.23 3.74
CA GLY A 50 -3.29 -25.58 3.48
C GLY A 50 -4.82 -25.71 3.53
N VAL A 51 -5.54 -24.59 3.44
CA VAL A 51 -7.01 -24.57 3.46
C VAL A 51 -7.53 -24.26 2.06
N ASP A 52 -8.37 -25.13 1.53
CA ASP A 52 -9.03 -24.97 0.24
C ASP A 52 -10.27 -24.07 0.40
N THR A 53 -10.14 -22.80 0.02
CA THR A 53 -11.26 -21.84 0.02
C THR A 53 -11.24 -21.02 -1.26
N THR A 54 -12.41 -20.49 -1.65
CA THR A 54 -12.50 -19.57 -2.79
C THR A 54 -12.04 -18.18 -2.36
N GLN A 55 -10.95 -17.70 -2.96
CA GLN A 55 -10.51 -16.32 -2.82
C GLN A 55 -11.40 -15.39 -3.65
N LEU A 56 -12.01 -14.40 -3.02
CA LEU A 56 -12.86 -13.41 -3.67
C LEU A 56 -12.07 -12.19 -4.13
N SER A 57 -12.30 -11.77 -5.38
CA SER A 57 -11.71 -10.57 -5.96
C SER A 57 -12.46 -9.30 -5.54
N ILE A 58 -11.76 -8.38 -4.87
CA ILE A 58 -12.29 -7.05 -4.53
C ILE A 58 -12.73 -6.30 -5.79
N GLU A 59 -11.93 -6.34 -6.85
CA GLU A 59 -12.26 -5.66 -8.11
C GLU A 59 -13.57 -6.20 -8.70
N SER A 60 -13.71 -7.53 -8.77
CA SER A 60 -14.89 -8.15 -9.34
C SER A 60 -16.15 -7.83 -8.52
N MET A 61 -16.07 -7.82 -7.19
CA MET A 61 -17.21 -7.44 -6.36
C MET A 61 -17.56 -5.96 -6.50
N VAL A 62 -16.55 -5.07 -6.51
CA VAL A 62 -16.77 -3.62 -6.68
C VAL A 62 -17.49 -3.34 -8.01
N ARG A 63 -17.02 -3.96 -9.11
CA ARG A 63 -17.69 -3.87 -10.41
C ARG A 63 -19.09 -4.46 -10.38
N GLY A 64 -19.25 -5.61 -9.71
CA GLY A 64 -20.56 -6.26 -9.52
C GLY A 64 -21.56 -5.43 -8.69
N CYS A 65 -21.08 -4.51 -7.84
CA CYS A 65 -21.92 -3.55 -7.12
C CYS A 65 -22.38 -2.36 -8.00
N GLY A 66 -21.96 -2.29 -9.27
CA GLY A 66 -22.34 -1.22 -10.21
C GLY A 66 -21.35 -0.06 -10.29
N VAL A 67 -20.14 -0.19 -9.75
CA VAL A 67 -19.09 0.84 -9.91
C VAL A 67 -18.42 0.71 -11.28
N GLU A 68 -18.54 1.75 -12.10
CA GLU A 68 -17.94 1.78 -13.44
C GLU A 68 -16.46 2.17 -13.41
N HIS A 69 -16.11 3.17 -12.59
CA HIS A 69 -14.75 3.70 -12.49
C HIS A 69 -13.96 3.03 -11.36
N VAL A 70 -13.16 2.02 -11.75
CA VAL A 70 -12.33 1.24 -10.83
C VAL A 70 -10.88 1.23 -11.30
N GLN A 71 -9.96 1.58 -10.39
CA GLN A 71 -8.52 1.57 -10.66
C GLN A 71 -7.80 0.65 -9.66
N VAL A 72 -7.02 -0.31 -10.17
CA VAL A 72 -6.14 -1.14 -9.33
C VAL A 72 -4.72 -0.60 -9.44
N VAL A 73 -4.13 -0.22 -8.31
CA VAL A 73 -2.78 0.37 -8.27
C VAL A 73 -1.89 -0.35 -7.27
N ASN A 74 -0.59 -0.38 -7.55
CA ASN A 74 0.39 -0.76 -6.56
C ASN A 74 0.84 0.49 -5.78
N PRO A 75 0.62 0.58 -4.46
CA PRO A 75 0.97 1.76 -3.66
C PRO A 75 2.46 2.10 -3.68
N LEU A 76 3.34 1.15 -3.98
CA LEU A 76 4.78 1.36 -4.10
C LEU A 76 5.17 2.12 -5.38
N GLN A 77 4.26 2.30 -6.33
CA GLN A 77 4.46 3.12 -7.53
C GLN A 77 3.85 4.51 -7.30
N VAL A 78 4.54 5.35 -6.52
CA VAL A 78 4.00 6.62 -5.97
C VAL A 78 3.38 7.51 -7.04
N LYS A 79 4.06 7.70 -8.18
CA LYS A 79 3.55 8.52 -9.28
C LYS A 79 2.21 8.01 -9.83
N LYS A 80 2.07 6.70 -10.03
CA LYS A 80 0.82 6.10 -10.53
C LYS A 80 -0.30 6.18 -9.49
N SER A 81 0.03 6.00 -8.21
CA SER A 81 -0.94 6.16 -7.12
C SER A 81 -1.48 7.59 -7.06
N ILE A 82 -0.61 8.59 -7.22
CA ILE A 82 -1.00 10.01 -7.28
C ILE A 82 -1.88 10.28 -8.50
N GLU A 83 -1.52 9.73 -9.67
CA GLU A 83 -2.30 9.88 -10.90
C GLU A 83 -3.70 9.26 -10.76
N ALA A 84 -3.79 8.04 -10.22
CA ALA A 84 -5.08 7.39 -9.96
C ALA A 84 -5.94 8.19 -8.97
N ALA A 85 -5.33 8.79 -7.94
CA ALA A 85 -6.02 9.66 -7.01
C ALA A 85 -6.54 10.94 -7.68
N LYS A 86 -5.76 11.56 -8.58
CA LYS A 86 -6.20 12.74 -9.35
C LYS A 86 -7.37 12.41 -10.26
N VAL A 87 -7.23 11.37 -11.09
CA VAL A 87 -8.31 10.93 -12.00
C VAL A 87 -9.58 10.58 -11.23
N SER A 88 -9.46 9.91 -10.08
CA SER A 88 -10.61 9.56 -9.23
C SER A 88 -11.28 10.75 -8.58
N LYS A 89 -10.49 11.75 -8.17
CA LYS A 89 -11.01 13.00 -7.59
C LYS A 89 -11.86 13.79 -8.60
N ASP A 90 -11.44 13.79 -9.85
CA ASP A 90 -12.10 14.55 -10.92
C ASP A 90 -13.25 13.77 -11.60
N PHE A 91 -13.48 12.52 -11.19
CA PHE A 91 -14.56 11.68 -11.72
C PHE A 91 -15.93 12.09 -11.16
N ASP A 92 -16.90 12.31 -12.05
CA ASP A 92 -18.27 12.69 -11.67
C ASP A 92 -19.13 11.48 -11.28
N GLY A 93 -18.85 10.90 -10.11
CA GLY A 93 -19.56 9.72 -9.61
C GLY A 93 -18.79 9.02 -8.49
N ILE A 94 -19.07 7.73 -8.30
CA ILE A 94 -18.28 6.88 -7.40
C ILE A 94 -17.05 6.40 -8.15
N SER A 95 -15.88 6.70 -7.62
CA SER A 95 -14.61 6.10 -8.05
C SER A 95 -14.11 5.15 -6.97
N VAL A 96 -13.58 3.99 -7.37
CA VAL A 96 -12.92 3.08 -6.43
C VAL A 96 -11.46 2.87 -6.82
N ILE A 97 -10.55 3.13 -5.88
CA ILE A 97 -9.13 2.79 -5.98
C ILE A 97 -8.86 1.57 -5.12
N ILE A 98 -8.39 0.49 -5.72
CA ILE A 98 -7.91 -0.69 -5.02
C ILE A 98 -6.38 -0.60 -4.98
N SER A 99 -5.86 -0.18 -3.83
CA SER A 99 -4.43 -0.10 -3.55
C SER A 99 -3.95 -1.47 -3.07
N LYS A 100 -3.35 -2.24 -3.98
CA LYS A 100 -3.01 -3.65 -3.77
C LYS A 100 -1.51 -3.88 -3.63
N GLU A 101 -1.09 -4.31 -2.43
CA GLU A 101 0.27 -4.79 -2.14
C GLU A 101 0.24 -5.59 -0.84
N LEU A 102 0.90 -6.75 -0.79
CA LEU A 102 0.88 -7.59 0.39
C LEU A 102 1.48 -6.87 1.60
N CYS A 103 0.83 -7.02 2.76
CA CYS A 103 1.40 -6.62 4.04
C CYS A 103 2.79 -7.27 4.20
N PRO A 104 3.88 -6.50 4.43
CA PRO A 104 5.22 -7.06 4.54
C PRO A 104 5.37 -8.10 5.65
N LEU A 105 4.64 -7.94 6.76
CA LEU A 105 4.63 -8.90 7.86
C LEU A 105 3.90 -10.18 7.46
N TYR A 106 2.78 -10.06 6.76
CA TYR A 106 2.04 -11.22 6.26
C TYR A 106 2.84 -11.98 5.20
N ALA A 107 3.44 -11.28 4.24
CA ALA A 107 4.31 -11.86 3.24
C ALA A 107 5.46 -12.67 3.86
N ARG A 108 6.03 -12.21 4.99
CA ARG A 108 7.04 -12.97 5.74
C ARG A 108 6.43 -14.23 6.38
N ALA A 109 5.27 -14.12 7.02
CA ALA A 109 4.59 -15.25 7.66
C ALA A 109 4.30 -16.39 6.67
N ILE A 110 3.86 -16.06 5.46
CA ILE A 110 3.57 -17.06 4.40
C ILE A 110 4.76 -17.39 3.49
N LYS A 111 5.98 -16.98 3.87
CA LYS A 111 7.22 -17.21 3.09
C LYS A 111 7.19 -16.68 1.65
N LYS A 112 6.36 -15.66 1.36
CA LYS A 112 6.28 -14.94 0.07
C LYS A 112 7.00 -13.58 0.08
N ALA A 113 7.67 -13.21 1.18
CA ALA A 113 8.41 -11.96 1.26
C ALA A 113 9.56 -11.92 0.25
N LYS A 114 9.65 -10.83 -0.51
CA LYS A 114 10.81 -10.55 -1.37
C LYS A 114 12.04 -10.29 -0.50
N LYS A 115 13.22 -10.67 -1.00
CA LYS A 115 14.49 -10.28 -0.36
C LYS A 115 14.57 -8.75 -0.36
N ALA A 116 14.58 -8.16 0.83
CA ALA A 116 14.72 -6.72 0.97
C ALA A 116 16.10 -6.28 0.47
N ARG A 117 16.13 -5.16 -0.24
CA ARG A 117 17.35 -4.40 -0.49
C ARG A 117 17.22 -3.08 0.27
N PRO A 118 17.79 -3.01 1.49
CA PRO A 118 17.73 -1.80 2.30
C PRO A 118 18.31 -0.58 1.58
N PHE A 119 17.91 0.59 2.03
CA PHE A 119 18.38 1.89 1.52
C PHE A 119 19.20 2.61 2.58
N TYR A 120 20.05 3.53 2.15
CA TYR A 120 20.76 4.47 3.00
C TYR A 120 20.61 5.89 2.44
N VAL A 121 20.87 6.90 3.28
CA VAL A 121 20.89 8.31 2.87
C VAL A 121 22.33 8.72 2.59
N ASN A 122 22.60 9.16 1.37
CA ASN A 122 23.85 9.82 1.00
C ASN A 122 23.88 11.23 1.60
N GLN A 123 24.74 11.43 2.60
CA GLN A 123 24.82 12.69 3.34
C GLN A 123 25.40 13.85 2.52
N ASP A 124 26.20 13.56 1.49
CA ASP A 124 26.76 14.59 0.60
C ASP A 124 25.69 15.19 -0.33
N LYS A 125 24.63 14.42 -0.62
CA LYS A 125 23.49 14.87 -1.44
C LYS A 125 22.32 15.39 -0.61
N CYS A 126 22.18 14.94 0.63
CA CYS A 126 21.02 15.25 1.45
C CYS A 126 21.07 16.70 1.94
N LYS A 127 20.05 17.49 1.59
CA LYS A 127 19.87 18.87 2.07
C LYS A 127 18.94 19.00 3.29
N GLN A 128 18.62 17.89 3.95
CA GLN A 128 17.84 17.87 5.20
C GLN A 128 16.47 18.56 5.13
N HIS A 129 15.75 18.42 4.00
CA HIS A 129 14.37 18.90 3.88
C HIS A 129 13.39 18.20 4.85
N LEU A 130 13.74 17.00 5.31
CA LEU A 130 12.96 16.14 6.20
C LEU A 130 11.60 15.67 5.65
N ASP A 131 11.25 15.95 4.38
CA ASP A 131 10.02 15.46 3.74
C ASP A 131 9.86 13.93 3.84
N CYS A 132 10.95 13.19 3.66
CA CYS A 132 10.97 11.73 3.78
C CYS A 132 10.68 11.22 5.19
N ILE A 133 10.91 12.03 6.23
CA ILE A 133 10.51 11.74 7.62
C ILE A 133 9.06 12.17 7.83
N ASN A 134 8.75 13.42 7.54
CA ASN A 134 7.49 14.06 7.93
C ASN A 134 6.28 13.57 7.12
N LEU A 135 6.46 13.27 5.82
CA LEU A 135 5.36 12.86 4.95
C LEU A 135 5.15 11.35 4.92
N LEU A 136 6.22 10.57 5.03
CA LEU A 136 6.14 9.11 4.89
C LEU A 136 6.02 8.39 6.23
N ALA A 137 6.52 8.97 7.32
CA ALA A 137 6.55 8.36 8.64
C ALA A 137 7.07 6.90 8.62
N CYS A 138 8.08 6.62 7.79
CA CYS A 138 8.59 5.27 7.62
C CYS A 138 9.25 4.80 8.93
N PRO A 139 8.89 3.63 9.49
CA PRO A 139 9.44 3.16 10.77
C PRO A 139 10.93 2.81 10.69
N ALA A 140 11.48 2.67 9.49
CA ALA A 140 12.91 2.46 9.30
C ALA A 140 13.71 3.77 9.29
N MET A 141 13.06 4.94 9.22
CA MET A 141 13.76 6.22 9.13
C MET A 141 13.80 6.91 10.49
N TYR A 142 14.94 7.52 10.82
CA TYR A 142 15.14 8.25 12.07
C TYR A 142 16.11 9.41 11.86
N ILE A 143 16.20 10.30 12.84
CA ILE A 143 17.15 11.41 12.86
C ILE A 143 18.23 11.10 13.90
N ASP A 144 19.48 11.24 13.48
CA ASP A 144 20.66 11.10 14.33
C ASP A 144 21.61 12.28 14.04
N ASP A 145 21.98 13.03 15.08
CA ASP A 145 22.80 14.25 14.97
C ASP A 145 22.34 15.22 13.85
N GLY A 146 21.03 15.46 13.78
CA GLY A 146 20.40 16.31 12.75
C GLY A 146 20.35 15.72 11.34
N LYS A 147 20.90 14.52 11.13
CA LYS A 147 20.94 13.85 9.82
C LYS A 147 19.87 12.77 9.73
N THR A 148 19.25 12.66 8.56
CA THR A 148 18.32 11.57 8.28
C THR A 148 19.09 10.27 8.06
N MET A 149 18.69 9.22 8.77
CA MET A 149 19.28 7.88 8.73
C MET A 149 18.20 6.83 8.42
N ILE A 150 18.62 5.67 7.91
CA ILE A 150 17.75 4.52 7.64
C ILE A 150 18.30 3.31 8.38
N ASN A 151 17.46 2.66 9.18
CA ASN A 151 17.76 1.39 9.84
C ASN A 151 17.60 0.24 8.83
N GLU A 152 18.70 -0.44 8.55
CA GLU A 152 18.76 -1.51 7.55
C GLU A 152 17.91 -2.74 7.91
N VAL A 153 17.76 -3.02 9.21
CA VAL A 153 16.99 -4.16 9.73
C VAL A 153 15.49 -3.94 9.52
N PHE A 154 15.02 -2.71 9.70
CA PHE A 154 13.62 -2.35 9.51
C PHE A 154 13.27 -1.99 8.06
N CYS A 155 14.26 -1.60 7.25
CA CYS A 155 14.04 -1.24 5.86
C CYS A 155 13.64 -2.46 5.01
N ILE A 156 12.40 -2.48 4.54
CA ILE A 156 11.90 -3.54 3.64
C ILE A 156 12.24 -3.32 2.16
N GLY A 157 12.91 -2.20 1.83
CA GLY A 157 13.28 -1.89 0.44
C GLY A 157 12.11 -1.56 -0.48
N CYS A 158 11.04 -0.94 0.04
CA CYS A 158 9.82 -0.63 -0.73
C CYS A 158 9.99 0.50 -1.77
N THR A 159 11.14 1.18 -1.77
CA THR A 159 11.53 2.26 -2.70
C THR A 159 10.73 3.57 -2.63
N VAL A 160 9.69 3.67 -1.81
CA VAL A 160 8.84 4.88 -1.69
C VAL A 160 9.66 6.12 -1.32
N CYS A 161 10.55 6.01 -0.32
CA CYS A 161 11.39 7.13 0.11
C CYS A 161 12.33 7.63 -0.99
N ALA A 162 12.90 6.72 -1.79
CA ALA A 162 13.76 7.08 -2.91
C ALA A 162 13.02 7.83 -4.03
N GLN A 163 11.73 7.53 -4.24
CA GLN A 163 10.92 8.18 -5.26
C GLN A 163 10.54 9.63 -4.92
N VAL A 164 10.52 10.00 -3.64
CA VAL A 164 10.08 11.33 -3.18
C VAL A 164 11.23 12.28 -2.85
N CYS A 165 12.47 11.79 -2.78
CA CYS A 165 13.62 12.62 -2.44
C CYS A 165 14.05 13.49 -3.64
N PRO A 166 13.95 14.83 -3.57
CA PRO A 166 14.29 15.70 -4.72
C PRO A 166 15.77 15.65 -5.11
N GLU A 167 16.65 15.37 -4.14
CA GLU A 167 18.11 15.30 -4.35
C GLU A 167 18.57 13.93 -4.85
N ASN A 168 17.65 12.95 -4.97
CA ASN A 168 17.99 11.55 -5.23
C ASN A 168 19.07 11.03 -4.24
N ALA A 169 18.99 11.47 -2.97
CA ALA A 169 19.96 11.17 -1.93
C ALA A 169 19.75 9.79 -1.28
N ILE A 170 18.58 9.16 -1.48
CA ILE A 170 18.24 7.87 -0.88
C ILE A 170 18.56 6.76 -1.87
N LEU A 171 19.60 5.98 -1.58
CA LEU A 171 20.20 5.02 -2.51
C LEU A 171 20.13 3.60 -1.94
N PRO A 172 20.01 2.57 -2.80
CA PRO A 172 20.02 1.20 -2.32
C PRO A 172 21.41 0.85 -1.79
N LEU A 173 21.47 0.17 -0.66
CA LEU A 173 22.71 -0.38 -0.15
C LEU A 173 23.32 -1.34 -1.19
N LYS A 174 24.63 -1.23 -1.39
CA LYS A 174 25.38 -2.22 -2.16
C LYS A 174 25.35 -3.51 -1.37
N LYS A 175 25.17 -4.65 -2.04
CA LYS A 175 25.29 -5.96 -1.38
C LYS A 175 26.66 -5.99 -0.70
N LEU A 176 26.71 -6.14 0.62
CA LEU A 176 27.84 -6.79 1.24
C LEU A 176 27.88 -8.19 0.58
N ALA A 177 28.98 -8.45 -0.12
CA ALA A 177 29.23 -9.72 -0.78
C ALA A 177 29.25 -10.86 0.25
#